data_AF-W7W4B9-F1
#
_entry.id   AF-W7W4B9-F1
#
_cell.length_a   1.000
_cell.length_b   1.000
_cell.length_c   1.000
_cell.angle_alpha   90.00
_cell.angle_beta   90.00
_cell.angle_gamma   90.00
#
_symmetry.space_group_name_H-M   'P 1'
#
loop_
_entity.id
_entity.type
_entity.pdbx_description
1 polymer ?
#
loop_
_entity_poly.entity_id
_entity_poly.type
_entity_poly.pdbx_seq_one_letter_code
_entity_poly.pdbx_strand_id
1 'polypeptide(L)'
;MFETDEQQRPTEVVHFQMAVVPEDKADELGVLDEAAGGVVAYSVPTLGGKGQSVNFAPDLSGYDYVVASWGDGSFYTFSLSEKVWMALGLTPRCLGNDEQRLVYDDLGLPEFGIAEGEVSMEYYWEAQRNVSWRMSNEHLRRYLWMRGAVGVRSFYYGGPVDDAPEVRA
;
A
#
# COMPACT_ATOMS: atom_id res chain seq x y z
N MET A 1 19.40 27.29 7.00
CA MET A 1 18.69 26.60 8.08
C MET A 1 19.10 25.14 7.92
N PHE A 2 20.04 24.69 8.75
CA PHE A 2 20.57 23.33 8.70
C PHE A 2 19.73 22.53 9.68
N GLU A 3 19.00 21.54 9.20
CA GLU A 3 18.50 20.45 10.02
C GLU A 3 19.44 19.28 9.78
N THR A 4 20.43 19.17 10.66
CA THR A 4 21.19 17.96 10.86
C THR A 4 20.34 17.07 11.75
N ASP A 5 19.91 15.91 11.27
CA ASP A 5 19.50 14.82 12.16
C ASP A 5 20.54 13.70 12.02
N GLU A 6 21.61 13.85 12.80
CA GLU A 6 22.51 12.76 13.14
C GLU A 6 21.89 11.99 14.29
N GLN A 7 21.61 10.69 14.06
CA GLN A 7 21.45 9.60 15.04
C GLN A 7 20.03 9.05 15.23
N GLN A 8 19.58 8.16 14.33
CA GLN A 8 19.55 6.71 14.62
C GLN A 8 19.16 5.84 13.41
N ARG A 9 20.17 5.10 12.95
CA ARG A 9 20.23 4.04 11.93
C ARG A 9 19.99 4.44 10.48
N PRO A 10 20.84 3.95 9.56
CA PRO A 10 20.41 3.79 8.20
C PRO A 10 19.34 2.70 8.17
N THR A 11 18.09 3.09 8.04
CA THR A 11 17.02 2.13 7.81
C THR A 11 17.04 1.81 6.32
N GLU A 12 17.49 0.61 5.99
CA GLU A 12 17.09 0.02 4.73
C GLU A 12 15.57 -0.13 4.78
N VAL A 13 14.88 0.58 3.91
CA VAL A 13 13.43 0.54 3.78
C VAL A 13 13.11 -0.12 2.46
N VAL A 14 12.22 -1.11 2.52
CA VAL A 14 11.66 -1.75 1.34
C VAL A 14 10.15 -1.56 1.35
N HIS A 15 9.63 -0.94 0.30
CA HIS A 15 8.20 -0.86 0.06
C HIS A 15 7.82 -1.77 -1.10
N PHE A 16 6.80 -2.60 -0.90
CA PHE A 16 6.17 -3.37 -1.95
C PHE A 16 4.70 -2.96 -2.05
N GLN A 17 4.31 -2.54 -3.24
CA GLN A 17 2.93 -2.21 -3.57
C GLN A 17 2.49 -2.99 -4.79
N MET A 18 1.20 -3.26 -4.89
CA MET A 18 0.61 -3.90 -6.05
C MET A 18 -0.36 -2.93 -6.73
N ALA A 19 0.04 -2.51 -7.93
CA ALA A 19 -0.84 -1.80 -8.85
C ALA A 19 -1.68 -2.79 -9.66
N VAL A 20 -2.92 -2.40 -9.93
CA VAL A 20 -3.88 -3.12 -10.77
C VAL A 20 -3.94 -2.36 -12.10
N VAL A 21 -3.23 -2.88 -13.09
CA VAL A 21 -2.99 -2.24 -14.38
C VAL A 21 -3.83 -2.93 -15.45
N PRO A 22 -4.61 -2.21 -16.28
CA PRO A 22 -5.27 -2.80 -17.44
C PRO A 22 -4.28 -3.59 -18.32
N GLU A 23 -4.68 -4.77 -18.80
CA GLU A 23 -3.78 -5.67 -19.53
C GLU A 23 -3.16 -5.01 -20.78
N ASP A 24 -3.92 -4.16 -21.45
CA ASP A 24 -3.50 -3.39 -22.63
C ASP A 24 -2.47 -2.28 -22.33
N LYS A 25 -2.32 -1.89 -21.06
CA LYS A 25 -1.38 -0.85 -20.61
C LYS A 25 -0.18 -1.40 -19.87
N ALA A 26 -0.11 -2.71 -19.66
CA ALA A 26 0.95 -3.34 -18.89
C ALA A 26 2.33 -3.12 -19.52
N ASP A 27 2.42 -3.16 -20.85
CA ASP A 27 3.68 -3.00 -21.59
C ASP A 27 4.17 -1.54 -21.63
N GLU A 28 3.29 -0.57 -21.39
CA GLU A 28 3.59 0.87 -21.39
C GLU A 28 3.84 1.41 -19.97
N LEU A 29 3.90 0.51 -18.97
CA LEU A 29 3.99 0.91 -17.57
C LEU A 29 5.35 1.55 -17.27
N GLY A 30 5.31 2.80 -16.81
CA GLY A 30 6.47 3.52 -16.28
C GLY A 30 6.80 3.14 -14.83
N VAL A 31 7.68 3.94 -14.22
CA VAL A 31 7.95 3.84 -12.77
C VAL A 31 6.77 4.43 -12.00
N LEU A 32 6.29 3.72 -10.99
CA LEU A 32 5.20 4.18 -10.13
C LEU A 32 5.77 5.01 -8.97
N ASP A 33 5.41 6.29 -8.90
CA ASP A 33 6.00 7.26 -7.96
C ASP A 33 5.64 6.96 -6.49
N GLU A 34 4.44 6.41 -6.25
CA GLU A 34 3.89 6.11 -4.92
C GLU A 34 4.67 4.99 -4.21
N ALA A 35 5.49 4.23 -4.94
CA ALA A 35 6.38 3.24 -4.36
C ALA A 35 7.40 3.87 -3.40
N ALA A 36 7.84 5.12 -3.65
CA ALA A 36 8.79 5.82 -2.80
C ALA A 36 8.24 6.15 -1.41
N GLY A 37 6.94 6.45 -1.32
CA GLY A 37 6.27 6.77 -0.05
C GLY A 37 5.69 5.57 0.68
N GLY A 38 5.63 4.39 0.06
CA GLY A 38 5.00 3.22 0.66
C GLY A 38 3.47 3.33 0.82
N VAL A 39 2.86 4.44 0.37
CA VAL A 39 1.45 4.76 0.52
C VAL A 39 0.77 5.09 -0.81
N VAL A 40 -0.49 4.70 -0.97
CA VAL A 40 -1.36 5.13 -2.07
C VAL A 40 -1.72 6.61 -1.92
N ALA A 41 -1.85 7.10 -0.69
CA ALA A 41 -2.12 8.51 -0.44
C ALA A 41 -1.37 9.02 0.79
N TYR A 42 -0.81 10.22 0.67
CA TYR A 42 -0.10 10.88 1.75
C TYR A 42 -0.89 12.06 2.31
N SER A 43 -1.07 12.06 3.63
CA SER A 43 -1.74 13.08 4.44
C SER A 43 -3.23 13.30 4.13
N VAL A 44 -3.88 14.10 4.97
CA VAL A 44 -5.24 14.59 4.73
C VAL A 44 -5.15 15.77 3.75
N PRO A 45 -5.96 15.80 2.67
CA PRO A 45 -6.02 16.97 1.81
C PRO A 45 -6.32 18.25 2.60
N THR A 46 -5.50 19.28 2.44
CA THR A 46 -5.78 20.60 3.03
C THR A 46 -6.79 21.34 2.14
N LEU A 47 -8.01 21.54 2.64
CA LEU A 47 -9.11 22.12 1.89
C LEU A 47 -9.54 23.44 2.52
N GLY A 48 -9.57 24.51 1.72
CA GLY A 48 -10.01 25.85 2.14
C GLY A 48 -11.40 26.25 1.64
N GLY A 49 -12.03 25.44 0.78
CA GLY A 49 -13.30 25.75 0.13
C GLY A 49 -14.21 24.54 -0.05
N LYS A 50 -15.52 24.79 -0.12
CA LYS A 50 -16.54 23.75 -0.33
C LYS A 50 -16.32 23.05 -1.67
N GLY A 51 -16.31 21.72 -1.66
CA GLY A 51 -16.20 20.89 -2.86
C GLY A 51 -14.77 20.64 -3.36
N GLN A 52 -13.74 21.10 -2.64
CA GLN A 52 -12.35 20.95 -3.08
C GLN A 52 -11.81 19.49 -3.02
N SER A 53 -12.52 18.57 -2.37
CA SER A 53 -12.21 17.13 -2.39
C SER A 53 -13.02 16.33 -3.40
N VAL A 54 -13.81 16.97 -4.28
CA VAL A 54 -14.68 16.25 -5.23
C VAL A 54 -13.91 15.33 -6.17
N ASN A 55 -12.65 15.67 -6.47
CA ASN A 55 -11.77 14.89 -7.34
C ASN A 55 -10.70 14.12 -6.57
N PHE A 56 -10.80 14.01 -5.24
CA PHE A 56 -9.84 13.23 -4.47
C PHE A 56 -10.06 11.74 -4.76
N ALA A 57 -9.13 11.15 -5.50
CA ALA A 57 -9.12 9.74 -5.86
C ALA A 57 -7.72 9.18 -5.55
N PRO A 58 -7.53 8.42 -4.46
CA PRO A 58 -6.27 7.74 -4.23
C PRO A 58 -6.04 6.70 -5.32
N ASP A 59 -4.83 6.63 -5.86
CA ASP A 59 -4.41 5.71 -6.92
C ASP A 59 -2.88 5.47 -6.88
N LEU A 60 -2.38 4.59 -7.75
CA LEU A 60 -0.96 4.35 -7.96
C LEU A 60 -0.60 4.83 -9.36
N SER A 61 -0.18 6.10 -9.50
CA SER A 61 0.14 6.75 -10.77
C SER A 61 -0.98 6.60 -11.81
N GLY A 62 -2.22 6.78 -11.37
CA GLY A 62 -3.43 6.63 -12.18
C GLY A 62 -3.98 5.20 -12.29
N TYR A 63 -3.36 4.22 -11.62
CA TYR A 63 -3.81 2.83 -11.59
C TYR A 63 -4.46 2.44 -10.26
N ASP A 64 -5.30 1.41 -10.29
CA ASP A 64 -5.94 0.89 -9.08
C ASP A 64 -4.92 0.16 -8.19
N TYR A 65 -5.32 -0.15 -6.95
CA TYR A 65 -4.49 -0.85 -5.97
C TYR A 65 -5.28 -1.96 -5.27
N VAL A 66 -4.58 -2.97 -4.74
CA VAL A 66 -5.20 -4.06 -3.97
C VAL A 66 -5.37 -3.68 -2.50
N VAL A 67 -4.33 -3.13 -1.88
CA VAL A 67 -4.32 -2.68 -0.48
C VAL A 67 -4.29 -1.16 -0.49
N ALA A 68 -5.32 -0.52 0.10
CA ALA A 68 -5.29 0.89 0.41
C ALA A 68 -4.27 1.12 1.52
N SER A 69 -3.26 1.95 1.25
CA SER A 69 -2.34 2.46 2.27
C SER A 69 -2.38 3.97 2.30
N TRP A 70 -2.54 4.54 3.49
CA TRP A 70 -2.63 5.98 3.70
C TRP A 70 -2.00 6.39 5.03
N GLY A 71 -1.40 7.57 5.09
CA GLY A 71 -0.92 8.15 6.35
C GLY A 71 -0.16 9.45 6.15
N ASP A 72 0.36 10.02 7.24
CA ASP A 72 0.93 11.36 7.29
C ASP A 72 2.36 11.41 7.83
N GLY A 73 3.03 10.26 7.89
CA GLY A 73 4.38 10.13 8.45
C GLY A 73 4.44 10.03 9.98
N SER A 74 3.32 10.23 10.70
CA SER A 74 3.22 9.87 12.13
C SER A 74 2.49 8.54 12.31
N PHE A 75 1.51 8.29 11.45
CA PHE A 75 0.71 7.07 11.49
C PHE A 75 0.34 6.63 10.08
N TYR A 76 0.39 5.32 9.84
CA TYR A 76 -0.07 4.70 8.60
C TYR A 76 -1.21 3.71 8.88
N THR A 77 -2.17 3.68 7.97
CA THR A 77 -3.29 2.74 7.97
C THR A 77 -3.27 1.94 6.67
N PHE A 78 -3.56 0.65 6.78
CA PHE A 78 -3.62 -0.29 5.69
C PHE A 78 -4.96 -1.04 5.74
N SER A 79 -5.59 -1.19 4.59
CA SER A 79 -6.82 -1.96 4.46
C SER A 79 -6.93 -2.58 3.07
N LEU A 80 -7.67 -3.68 2.95
CA LEU A 80 -8.02 -4.19 1.62
C LEU A 80 -8.93 -3.16 0.94
N SER A 81 -8.63 -2.81 -0.31
CA SER A 81 -9.40 -1.85 -1.08
C SER A 81 -10.88 -2.24 -1.13
N GLU A 82 -11.77 -1.26 -0.93
CA GLU A 82 -13.22 -1.45 -1.07
C GLU A 82 -13.58 -2.08 -2.40
N LYS A 83 -12.92 -1.64 -3.48
CA LYS A 83 -13.10 -2.20 -4.82
C LYS A 83 -12.80 -3.69 -4.89
N VAL A 84 -11.89 -4.20 -4.06
CA VAL A 84 -11.47 -5.62 -4.05
C VAL A 84 -12.43 -6.47 -3.24
N TRP A 85 -12.62 -6.15 -1.96
CA TRP A 85 -13.45 -7.00 -1.09
C TRP A 85 -14.93 -6.96 -1.49
N MET A 86 -15.43 -5.82 -1.98
CA MET A 86 -16.80 -5.73 -2.49
C MET A 86 -16.98 -6.54 -3.77
N ALA A 87 -16.02 -6.48 -4.71
CA ALA A 87 -16.11 -7.23 -5.97
C ALA A 87 -16.04 -8.74 -5.75
N LEU A 88 -15.31 -9.18 -4.73
CA LEU A 88 -15.18 -10.59 -4.36
C LEU A 88 -16.25 -11.06 -3.35
N GLY A 89 -17.10 -10.17 -2.84
CA GLY A 89 -18.12 -10.51 -1.85
C GLY A 89 -17.57 -10.92 -0.48
N LEU A 90 -16.38 -10.43 -0.12
CA LEU A 90 -15.73 -10.80 1.13
C LEU A 90 -16.32 -10.03 2.31
N THR A 91 -16.32 -10.67 3.48
CA THR A 91 -16.77 -10.06 4.73
C THR A 91 -15.58 -9.74 5.61
N PRO A 92 -15.41 -8.48 6.05
CA PRO A 92 -14.33 -8.10 6.96
C PRO A 92 -14.63 -8.58 8.38
N ARG A 93 -13.59 -9.04 9.05
CA ARG A 93 -13.55 -9.44 10.45
C ARG A 93 -12.32 -8.82 11.10
N CYS A 94 -12.56 -7.93 12.05
CA CYS A 94 -11.51 -7.33 12.85
C CYS A 94 -11.13 -8.29 13.98
N LEU A 95 -9.86 -8.62 14.09
CA LEU A 95 -9.31 -9.36 15.22
C LEU A 95 -8.53 -8.36 16.07
N GLY A 96 -8.96 -8.16 17.32
CA GLY A 96 -8.33 -7.26 18.28
C GLY A 96 -7.98 -7.99 19.56
N ASN A 97 -6.70 -7.96 19.93
CA ASN A 97 -6.19 -8.23 21.28
C ASN A 97 -4.73 -7.75 21.36
N ASP A 98 -3.78 -8.53 20.81
CA ASP A 98 -2.34 -8.22 20.81
C ASP A 98 -1.90 -7.57 19.49
N GLU A 99 -2.58 -7.87 18.38
CA GLU A 99 -2.36 -7.29 17.05
C GLU A 99 -3.65 -6.67 16.53
N GLN A 100 -3.57 -5.49 15.92
CA GLN A 100 -4.69 -4.89 15.18
C GLN A 100 -4.67 -5.47 13.76
N ARG A 101 -5.46 -6.52 13.54
CA ARG A 101 -5.47 -7.28 12.27
C ARG A 101 -6.85 -7.28 11.62
N LEU A 102 -6.87 -7.09 10.31
CA LEU A 102 -8.05 -7.29 9.47
C LEU A 102 -7.96 -8.63 8.74
N VAL A 103 -9.06 -9.36 8.74
CA VAL A 103 -9.23 -10.62 8.01
C VAL A 103 -10.48 -10.51 7.16
N TYR A 104 -10.43 -11.02 5.93
CA TYR A 104 -11.53 -11.04 4.99
C TYR A 104 -11.87 -12.49 4.65
N ASP A 105 -13.14 -12.85 4.79
CA ASP A 105 -13.66 -14.20 4.59
C ASP A 105 -14.70 -14.25 3.47
N ASP A 106 -14.85 -15.40 2.81
CA ASP A 106 -15.96 -15.68 1.92
C ASP A 106 -16.93 -16.59 2.66
N LEU A 107 -17.96 -15.98 3.22
CA LEU A 107 -19.02 -16.67 3.94
C LEU A 107 -19.95 -17.47 3.01
N GLY A 108 -19.88 -17.25 1.69
CA GLY A 108 -20.59 -18.01 0.68
C GLY A 108 -19.91 -19.34 0.34
N LEU A 109 -18.57 -19.41 0.43
CA LEU A 109 -17.76 -20.61 0.17
C LEU A 109 -17.16 -21.25 1.44
N PRO A 110 -17.78 -21.05 2.61
CA PRO A 110 -17.16 -21.18 3.94
C PRO A 110 -15.62 -21.13 4.01
N GLU A 111 -15.01 -20.18 3.31
CA GLU A 111 -13.56 -19.98 3.27
C GLU A 111 -13.14 -18.81 4.14
N PHE A 112 -12.15 -19.03 4.99
CA PHE A 112 -11.69 -18.04 5.96
C PHE A 112 -10.26 -17.59 5.67
N GLY A 113 -9.93 -16.33 5.95
CA GLY A 113 -8.58 -15.81 5.78
C GLY A 113 -8.16 -15.62 4.33
N ILE A 114 -9.10 -15.26 3.45
CA ILE A 114 -8.83 -15.03 2.03
C ILE A 114 -7.89 -13.87 1.83
N ALA A 115 -8.05 -12.80 2.60
CA ALA A 115 -7.09 -11.73 2.68
C ALA A 115 -6.91 -11.30 4.13
N GLU A 116 -5.68 -11.06 4.55
CA GLU A 116 -5.39 -10.69 5.92
C GLU A 116 -4.13 -9.84 6.01
N GLY A 117 -4.13 -8.91 6.94
CA GLY A 117 -2.99 -8.03 7.19
C GLY A 117 -3.20 -7.13 8.39
N GLU A 118 -2.12 -6.45 8.79
CA GLU A 118 -2.15 -5.48 9.87
C GLU A 118 -2.84 -4.18 9.41
N VAL A 119 -3.59 -3.56 10.33
CA VAL A 119 -4.44 -2.40 10.04
C VAL A 119 -3.69 -1.08 10.15
N SER A 120 -2.79 -0.98 11.10
CA SER A 120 -2.19 0.27 11.52
C SER A 120 -0.70 0.12 11.70
N MET A 121 0.02 1.23 11.70
CA MET A 121 1.40 1.26 12.11
C MET A 121 1.71 2.66 12.64
N GLU A 122 2.24 2.72 13.85
CA GLU A 122 2.87 3.94 14.35
C GLU A 122 4.23 4.09 13.68
N TYR A 123 4.46 5.27 13.12
CA TYR A 123 5.70 5.60 12.43
C TYR A 123 6.22 6.90 13.04
N TYR A 124 7.16 6.81 13.97
CA TYR A 124 7.84 7.98 14.52
C TYR A 124 9.26 8.02 13.95
N TRP A 125 9.37 8.32 12.66
CA TRP A 125 10.64 8.36 11.91
C TRP A 125 11.44 7.03 11.87
N GLU A 126 10.97 5.98 12.55
CA GLU A 126 11.45 4.61 12.48
C GLU A 126 10.26 3.64 12.41
N ALA A 127 10.34 2.70 11.46
CA ALA A 127 9.35 1.64 11.31
C ALA A 127 9.39 0.68 12.52
N GLN A 128 8.38 0.73 13.38
CA GLN A 128 8.33 -0.08 14.61
C GLN A 128 8.07 -1.59 14.34
N ARG A 129 7.50 -1.95 13.19
CA ARG A 129 7.15 -3.34 12.83
C ARG A 129 7.02 -3.54 11.32
N ASN A 130 7.12 -4.79 10.86
CA ASN A 130 6.93 -5.14 9.47
C ASN A 130 5.44 -5.34 9.16
N VAL A 131 4.84 -4.43 8.40
CA VAL A 131 3.47 -4.59 7.90
C VAL A 131 3.48 -5.51 6.68
N SER A 132 2.66 -6.55 6.71
CA SER A 132 2.45 -7.41 5.55
C SER A 132 0.98 -7.74 5.34
N TRP A 133 0.59 -7.79 4.07
CA TRP A 133 -0.73 -8.20 3.62
C TRP A 133 -0.60 -9.44 2.75
N ARG A 134 -1.51 -10.39 2.95
CA ARG A 134 -1.57 -11.65 2.20
C ARG A 134 -2.96 -11.81 1.62
N MET A 135 -3.03 -12.43 0.45
CA MET A 135 -4.28 -12.76 -0.22
C MET A 135 -4.16 -14.10 -0.94
N SER A 136 -5.26 -14.87 -0.99
CA SER A 136 -5.35 -16.10 -1.75
C SER A 136 -5.13 -15.84 -3.25
N ASN A 137 -4.24 -16.61 -3.86
CA ASN A 137 -3.92 -16.49 -5.29
C ASN A 137 -5.14 -16.71 -6.17
N GLU A 138 -6.07 -17.60 -5.77
CA GLU A 138 -7.28 -17.86 -6.53
C GLU A 138 -8.18 -16.62 -6.57
N HIS A 139 -8.39 -15.99 -5.42
CA HIS A 139 -9.21 -14.79 -5.29
C HIS A 139 -8.56 -13.58 -5.98
N LEU A 140 -7.23 -13.45 -5.87
CA LEU A 140 -6.49 -12.40 -6.57
C LEU A 140 -6.62 -12.57 -8.10
N ARG A 141 -6.43 -13.79 -8.61
CA ARG A 141 -6.60 -14.07 -10.05
C ARG A 141 -8.02 -13.82 -10.51
N ARG A 142 -9.01 -14.24 -9.73
CA ARG A 142 -10.42 -13.96 -10.02
C ARG A 142 -10.70 -12.46 -10.09
N TYR A 143 -10.18 -11.69 -9.13
CA TYR A 143 -10.31 -10.23 -9.13
C TYR A 143 -9.69 -9.59 -10.36
N LEU A 144 -8.43 -9.93 -10.66
CA LEU A 144 -7.70 -9.42 -11.83
C LEU A 144 -8.42 -9.77 -13.15
N TRP A 145 -8.93 -11.01 -13.26
CA TRP A 145 -9.74 -11.44 -14.40
C TRP A 145 -11.04 -10.63 -14.55
N MET A 146 -11.79 -10.42 -13.46
CA MET A 146 -13.01 -9.60 -13.48
C MET A 146 -12.72 -8.15 -13.90
N ARG A 147 -11.53 -7.65 -13.63
CA ARG A 147 -11.09 -6.29 -13.98
C ARG A 147 -10.47 -6.17 -15.37
N GLY A 148 -10.18 -7.29 -16.05
CA GLY A 148 -9.38 -7.27 -17.29
C GLY A 148 -7.99 -6.67 -17.07
N ALA A 149 -7.39 -6.95 -15.90
CA ALA A 149 -6.19 -6.30 -15.42
C ALA A 149 -5.14 -7.33 -14.97
N VAL A 150 -3.89 -6.88 -14.88
CA VAL A 150 -2.76 -7.61 -14.32
C VAL A 150 -2.27 -6.93 -13.05
N GLY A 151 -1.77 -7.72 -12.11
CA GLY A 151 -1.17 -7.22 -10.88
C GLY A 151 0.32 -6.96 -11.09
N VAL A 152 0.74 -5.71 -11.03
CA VAL A 152 2.16 -5.34 -11.14
C VAL A 152 2.71 -4.99 -9.77
N ARG A 153 3.81 -5.64 -9.39
CA ARG A 153 4.51 -5.38 -8.13
C ARG A 153 5.51 -4.25 -8.35
N SER A 154 5.25 -3.11 -7.71
CA SER A 154 6.24 -2.06 -7.58
C SER A 154 7.09 -2.30 -6.33
N PHE A 155 8.39 -2.08 -6.45
CA PHE A 155 9.31 -2.15 -5.34
C PHE A 155 10.08 -0.83 -5.24
N TYR A 156 10.26 -0.36 -4.01
CA TYR A 156 11.17 0.71 -3.70
C TYR A 156 12.14 0.22 -2.64
N TYR A 157 13.42 0.53 -2.82
CA TYR A 157 14.46 0.30 -1.84
C TYR A 157 15.15 1.64 -1.59
N GLY A 158 15.15 2.07 -0.34
CA GLY A 158 15.92 3.20 0.14
C GLY A 158 16.88 2.73 1.21
N GLY A 159 18.14 3.13 1.14
CA GLY A 159 19.15 2.78 2.13
C GLY A 159 20.34 3.73 2.03
N PRO A 160 21.21 3.77 3.05
CA PRO A 160 22.49 4.44 2.92
C PRO A 160 23.28 3.73 1.82
N VAL A 161 24.11 4.49 1.11
CA VAL A 161 25.15 3.90 0.28
C VAL A 161 26.46 4.37 0.87
N ASP A 162 27.35 3.43 1.19
CA ASP A 162 28.70 3.77 1.64
C ASP A 162 29.38 4.63 0.59
N ASP A 163 30.06 5.67 1.07
CA ASP A 163 30.68 6.64 0.20
C ASP A 163 31.85 6.01 -0.56
N ALA A 164 31.65 5.77 -1.86
CA ALA A 164 32.60 5.11 -2.74
C ALA A 164 32.86 5.96 -4.00
N PRO A 165 34.07 5.91 -4.58
CA PRO A 165 34.39 6.65 -5.80
C PRO A 165 33.41 6.39 -6.95
N GLU A 166 32.85 5.19 -7.04
CA GLU A 166 31.85 4.83 -8.06
C GLU A 166 30.49 5.52 -7.87
N VAL A 167 30.17 5.96 -6.65
CA VAL A 167 28.90 6.64 -6.30
C VAL A 167 29.00 8.16 -6.50
N ARG A 168 30.22 8.71 -6.50
CA ARG A 168 30.50 10.14 -6.68
C ARG A 168 30.67 10.58 -8.14
N ALA A 169 30.65 9.63 -9.08
CA ALA A 169 30.99 9.84 -10.49
C ALA A 169 29.81 10.34 -11.34
#